data_AF-A0A969PA91-F1
#
_entry.id   AF-A0A969PA91-F1
#
_cell.length_a   1.000
_cell.length_b   1.000
_cell.length_c   1.000
_cell.angle_alpha   90.00
_cell.angle_beta   90.00
_cell.angle_gamma   90.00
#
_symmetry.space_group_name_H-M   'P 1'
#
loop_
_entity.id
_entity.type
_entity.pdbx_description
1 polymer ?
#
loop_
_entity_poly.entity_id
_entity_poly.type
_entity_poly.pdbx_seq_one_letter_code
_entity_poly.pdbx_strand_id
1 'polypeptide(L)'
;MVNYRSVLAMILAFVTALMLSVGSAEAAKTKKPLTYTSEQLEQIQDYVTDLRAMRDRLPELAILIQQQDWTFTRNFIHGPLGELRFKMASLSRTLLPDAQKNARALAKTVSNDLVAIDLAAQKQDYKAAIRSYAQTIRDFDAFLDLAPQPLAPKPAPAKPQALNRSVPKPEPVKPVLSEPEVSRPETSELEAKTEAEAER
;
A
#
# COMPACT_ATOMS: atom_id res chain seq x y z
N MET A 1 49.82 -48.78 -8.01
CA MET A 1 50.58 -47.95 -7.04
C MET A 1 49.94 -46.57 -7.07
N VAL A 2 49.56 -46.00 -5.92
CA VAL A 2 48.91 -44.68 -5.90
C VAL A 2 49.99 -43.60 -5.86
N ASN A 3 49.93 -42.65 -6.80
CA ASN A 3 50.93 -41.58 -6.90
C ASN A 3 50.70 -40.54 -5.81
N TYR A 4 51.35 -40.71 -4.66
CA TYR A 4 51.18 -39.84 -3.47
C TYR A 4 51.33 -38.34 -3.78
N ARG A 5 52.16 -37.95 -4.75
CA ARG A 5 52.31 -36.54 -5.20
C ARG A 5 51.01 -35.96 -5.78
N SER A 6 50.20 -36.79 -6.46
CA SER A 6 48.92 -36.38 -7.05
C SER A 6 47.81 -36.33 -5.99
N VAL A 7 47.79 -37.29 -5.06
CA VAL A 7 46.85 -37.28 -3.92
C VAL A 7 47.10 -36.06 -3.02
N LEU A 8 48.37 -35.72 -2.77
CA LEU A 8 48.73 -34.55 -1.96
C LEU A 8 48.29 -33.23 -2.65
N ALA A 9 48.44 -33.12 -3.97
CA ALA A 9 47.98 -31.97 -4.74
C ALA A 9 46.44 -31.85 -4.72
N MET A 10 45.72 -32.96 -4.83
CA MET A 10 44.25 -32.99 -4.76
C MET A 10 43.73 -32.55 -3.38
N ILE A 11 44.34 -33.02 -2.29
CA ILE A 11 43.99 -32.58 -0.93
C ILE A 11 44.28 -31.09 -0.73
N LEU A 12 45.44 -30.61 -1.20
CA LEU A 12 45.83 -29.21 -1.05
C LEU A 12 44.88 -28.26 -1.82
N ALA A 13 44.47 -28.63 -3.04
CA ALA A 13 43.47 -27.89 -3.81
C ALA A 13 42.08 -27.86 -3.15
N PHE A 14 41.70 -28.94 -2.46
CA PHE A 14 40.44 -29.00 -1.71
C PHE A 14 40.46 -28.08 -0.48
N VAL A 15 41.59 -28.02 0.25
CA VAL A 15 41.76 -27.14 1.41
C VAL A 15 41.76 -25.66 1.00
N THR A 16 42.39 -25.28 -0.12
CA THR A 16 42.33 -23.88 -0.58
C THR A 16 40.95 -23.48 -1.07
N ALA A 17 40.22 -24.36 -1.77
CA ALA A 17 38.83 -24.12 -2.15
C ALA A 17 37.92 -23.91 -0.93
N LEU A 18 38.10 -24.70 0.14
CA LEU A 18 37.36 -24.52 1.40
C LEU A 18 37.69 -23.18 2.07
N MET A 19 38.95 -22.72 2.07
CA MET A 19 39.32 -21.43 2.66
C MET A 19 38.72 -20.23 1.90
N LEU A 20 38.69 -20.26 0.56
CA LEU A 20 38.03 -19.21 -0.23
C LEU A 20 36.49 -19.20 -0.05
N SER A 21 35.89 -20.35 0.27
CA SER A 21 34.44 -20.48 0.45
C SER A 21 33.89 -19.92 1.77
N VAL A 22 34.75 -19.51 2.72
CA VAL A 22 34.32 -18.93 4.02
C VAL A 22 34.47 -17.39 4.03
N GLY A 23 34.71 -16.77 2.87
CA GLY A 23 34.75 -15.31 2.68
C GLY A 23 33.39 -14.60 2.63
N SER A 24 32.34 -15.14 3.27
CA SER A 24 30.99 -14.54 3.23
C SER A 24 30.85 -13.33 4.16
N ALA A 25 31.14 -12.15 3.61
CA ALA A 25 30.51 -10.87 3.94
C ALA A 25 30.55 -10.36 5.41
N GLU A 26 31.76 -10.14 5.96
CA GLU A 26 31.90 -9.33 7.19
C GLU A 26 31.82 -7.79 6.96
N ALA A 27 31.57 -7.33 5.73
CA ALA A 27 31.53 -5.92 5.35
C ALA A 27 30.25 -5.14 5.76
N ALA A 28 29.43 -5.67 6.67
CA ALA A 28 28.11 -5.12 7.03
C ALA A 28 28.07 -4.41 8.41
N LYS A 29 29.21 -3.91 8.92
CA LYS A 29 29.30 -3.23 10.24
C LYS A 29 29.35 -1.70 10.19
N THR A 30 29.11 -1.06 9.04
CA THR A 30 28.85 0.39 8.96
C THR A 30 27.36 0.69 9.07
N LYS A 31 26.93 1.18 10.23
CA LYS A 31 25.57 1.68 10.50
C LYS A 31 25.28 2.98 9.72
N LYS A 32 25.16 2.90 8.39
CA LYS A 32 24.38 3.90 7.65
C LYS A 32 22.91 3.68 8.02
N PRO A 33 22.11 4.72 8.33
CA PRO A 33 20.68 4.54 8.52
C PRO A 33 20.12 3.84 7.27
N LEU A 34 19.42 2.73 7.48
CA LEU A 34 18.95 1.90 6.38
C LEU A 34 17.72 2.58 5.77
N THR A 35 17.95 3.38 4.73
CA THR A 35 16.92 4.13 4.01
C THR A 35 16.69 3.52 2.64
N TYR A 36 15.44 3.43 2.22
CA TYR A 36 15.06 2.97 0.88
C TYR A 36 15.74 3.77 -0.22
N THR A 37 16.18 3.10 -1.30
CA THR A 37 16.54 3.77 -2.55
C THR A 37 15.27 4.20 -3.31
N SER A 38 15.40 5.09 -4.29
CA SER A 38 14.25 5.51 -5.12
C SER A 38 13.61 4.33 -5.86
N GLU A 39 14.44 3.43 -6.41
CA GLU A 39 14.03 2.21 -7.12
C GLU A 39 13.31 1.21 -6.18
N GLN A 40 13.82 1.04 -4.95
CA GLN A 40 13.15 0.21 -3.95
C GLN A 40 11.79 0.79 -3.55
N LEU A 41 11.69 2.12 -3.43
CA LEU A 41 10.44 2.78 -3.09
C LEU A 41 9.41 2.66 -4.23
N GLU A 42 9.83 2.82 -5.48
CA GLU A 42 9.00 2.57 -6.67
C GLU A 42 8.47 1.13 -6.69
N GLN A 43 9.35 0.14 -6.56
CA GLN A 43 8.96 -1.29 -6.50
C GLN A 43 8.02 -1.60 -5.31
N ILE A 44 8.22 -0.95 -4.16
CA ILE A 44 7.30 -1.06 -3.02
C ILE A 44 5.93 -0.50 -3.38
N GLN A 45 5.88 0.67 -4.03
CA GLN A 45 4.63 1.32 -4.43
C GLN A 45 3.84 0.52 -5.46
N ASP A 46 4.52 -0.15 -6.40
CA ASP A 46 3.87 -1.08 -7.35
C ASP A 46 3.16 -2.21 -6.60
N TYR A 47 3.86 -2.92 -5.71
CA TYR A 47 3.25 -3.98 -4.92
C TYR A 47 2.14 -3.47 -4.00
N VAL A 48 2.30 -2.30 -3.38
CA VAL A 48 1.26 -1.69 -2.53
C VAL A 48 0.01 -1.34 -3.35
N THR A 49 0.18 -0.87 -4.59
CA THR A 49 -0.92 -0.52 -5.50
C THR A 49 -1.70 -1.77 -5.90
N ASP A 50 -1.02 -2.83 -6.34
CA ASP A 50 -1.63 -4.12 -6.65
C ASP A 50 -2.37 -4.72 -5.44
N LEU A 51 -1.76 -4.66 -4.25
CA LEU A 51 -2.34 -5.20 -3.03
C LEU A 51 -3.54 -4.38 -2.56
N ARG A 52 -3.53 -3.06 -2.72
CA ARG A 52 -4.72 -2.20 -2.49
C ARG A 52 -5.85 -2.57 -3.44
N ALA A 53 -5.56 -2.75 -4.74
CA ALA A 53 -6.57 -3.22 -5.69
C ALA A 53 -7.15 -4.60 -5.30
N MET A 54 -6.36 -5.52 -4.75
CA MET A 54 -6.88 -6.79 -4.19
C MET A 54 -7.71 -6.56 -2.92
N ARG A 55 -7.30 -5.63 -2.04
CA ARG A 55 -8.00 -5.28 -0.79
C ARG A 55 -9.36 -4.63 -1.04
N ASP A 56 -9.46 -3.81 -2.07
CA ASP A 56 -10.70 -3.14 -2.50
C ASP A 56 -11.73 -4.13 -3.07
N ARG A 57 -11.28 -5.30 -3.51
CA ARG A 57 -12.13 -6.41 -3.99
C ARG A 57 -12.56 -7.39 -2.90
N LEU A 58 -11.98 -7.37 -1.71
CA LEU A 58 -12.42 -8.25 -0.61
C LEU A 58 -13.89 -8.07 -0.16
N PRO A 59 -14.58 -6.94 -0.36
CA PRO A 59 -16.04 -6.88 -0.21
C PRO A 59 -16.81 -7.83 -1.14
N GLU A 60 -16.31 -8.13 -2.36
CA GLU A 60 -16.92 -9.13 -3.25
C GLU A 60 -16.95 -10.51 -2.56
N LEU A 61 -15.85 -10.90 -1.90
CA LEU A 61 -15.76 -12.15 -1.16
C LEU A 61 -16.76 -12.23 0.00
N ALA A 62 -17.02 -11.11 0.70
CA ALA A 62 -18.05 -11.06 1.73
C ALA A 62 -19.47 -11.26 1.17
N ILE A 63 -19.75 -10.73 -0.02
CA ILE A 63 -21.05 -10.90 -0.69
C ILE A 63 -21.24 -12.38 -1.05
N LEU A 64 -20.22 -13.03 -1.64
CA LEU A 64 -20.26 -14.46 -1.98
C LEU A 64 -20.47 -15.36 -0.75
N ILE A 65 -19.78 -15.08 0.36
CA ILE A 65 -19.96 -15.81 1.63
C ILE A 65 -21.38 -15.59 2.20
N GLN A 66 -21.92 -14.36 2.14
CA GLN A 66 -23.29 -14.06 2.59
C GLN A 66 -24.36 -14.74 1.75
N GLN A 67 -24.14 -14.85 0.44
CA GLN A 67 -25.00 -15.58 -0.49
C GLN A 67 -24.83 -17.10 -0.38
N GLN A 68 -23.88 -17.58 0.42
CA GLN A 68 -23.50 -19.00 0.53
C GLN A 68 -23.08 -19.61 -0.81
N ASP A 69 -22.55 -18.79 -1.71
CA ASP A 69 -22.02 -19.26 -2.99
C ASP A 69 -20.60 -19.80 -2.79
N TRP A 70 -20.54 -21.04 -2.31
CA TRP A 70 -19.29 -21.72 -1.98
C TRP A 70 -18.41 -21.97 -3.21
N THR A 71 -19.01 -22.11 -4.39
CA THR A 71 -18.29 -22.30 -5.65
C THR A 71 -17.56 -21.01 -6.02
N PHE A 72 -18.27 -19.88 -6.10
CA PHE A 72 -17.65 -18.62 -6.44
C PHE A 72 -16.78 -18.06 -5.32
N THR A 73 -17.10 -18.29 -4.04
CA THR A 73 -16.23 -17.98 -2.89
C THR A 73 -14.84 -18.58 -3.07
N ARG A 74 -14.76 -19.87 -3.45
CA ARG A 74 -13.47 -20.56 -3.68
C ARG A 74 -12.80 -20.10 -4.97
N ASN A 75 -13.55 -19.96 -6.06
CA ASN A 75 -13.01 -19.42 -7.32
C ASN A 75 -12.41 -18.02 -7.15
N PHE A 76 -13.00 -17.19 -6.27
CA PHE A 76 -12.49 -15.86 -5.94
C PHE A 76 -11.12 -15.93 -5.25
N ILE A 77 -10.95 -16.84 -4.29
CA ILE A 77 -9.69 -17.05 -3.55
C ILE A 77 -8.57 -17.52 -4.48
N HIS A 78 -8.84 -18.45 -5.39
CA HIS A 78 -7.82 -19.01 -6.29
C HIS A 78 -7.60 -18.20 -7.58
N GLY A 79 -8.56 -17.36 -7.99
CA GLY A 79 -8.46 -16.46 -9.15
C GLY A 79 -8.06 -15.04 -8.73
N PRO A 80 -9.00 -14.11 -8.52
CA PRO A 80 -8.77 -12.74 -8.03
C PRO A 80 -7.71 -12.56 -6.93
N LEU A 81 -7.65 -13.47 -5.96
CA LEU A 81 -6.67 -13.43 -4.87
C LEU A 81 -5.52 -14.44 -5.00
N GLY A 82 -5.44 -15.21 -6.10
CA GLY A 82 -4.46 -16.29 -6.26
C GLY A 82 -3.00 -15.80 -6.17
N GLU A 83 -2.73 -14.59 -6.65
CA GLU A 83 -1.41 -13.96 -6.56
C GLU A 83 -1.12 -13.25 -5.24
N LEU A 84 -2.12 -13.06 -4.36
CA LEU A 84 -2.00 -12.24 -3.14
C LEU A 84 -0.82 -12.69 -2.26
N ARG A 85 -0.71 -14.01 -2.04
CA ARG A 85 0.42 -14.62 -1.31
C ARG A 85 1.77 -14.28 -1.93
N PHE A 86 1.88 -14.32 -3.26
CA PHE A 86 3.12 -14.00 -3.97
C PHE A 86 3.47 -12.52 -3.83
N LYS A 87 2.51 -11.62 -4.08
CA LYS A 87 2.73 -10.16 -4.00
C LYS A 87 3.08 -9.72 -2.57
N MET A 88 2.39 -10.22 -1.54
CA MET A 88 2.75 -9.97 -0.14
C MET A 88 4.15 -10.50 0.21
N ALA A 89 4.52 -11.69 -0.26
CA ALA A 89 5.85 -12.25 -0.06
C ALA A 89 6.94 -11.46 -0.80
N SER A 90 6.64 -10.87 -1.96
CA SER A 90 7.53 -9.97 -2.69
C SER A 90 7.75 -8.66 -1.95
N LEU A 91 6.68 -7.95 -1.57
CA LEU A 91 6.79 -6.74 -0.74
C LEU A 91 7.57 -6.99 0.55
N SER A 92 7.29 -8.10 1.24
CA SER A 92 8.00 -8.53 2.46
C SER A 92 9.50 -8.79 2.30
N ARG A 93 10.01 -8.88 1.06
CA ARG A 93 11.44 -9.01 0.74
C ARG A 93 12.09 -7.69 0.37
N THR A 94 11.33 -6.74 -0.17
CA THR A 94 11.79 -5.38 -0.54
C THR A 94 11.82 -4.42 0.66
N LEU A 95 11.03 -4.67 1.72
CA LEU A 95 11.08 -3.90 2.97
C LEU A 95 12.45 -3.98 3.67
N LEU A 96 12.76 -3.01 4.53
CA LEU A 96 13.98 -3.00 5.35
C LEU A 96 14.00 -4.20 6.34
N PRO A 97 15.18 -4.76 6.69
CA PRO A 97 15.32 -6.03 7.43
C PRO A 97 14.62 -6.10 8.79
N ASP A 98 14.45 -4.96 9.45
CA ASP A 98 13.68 -4.79 10.68
C ASP A 98 12.17 -5.06 10.47
N ALA A 99 11.59 -4.49 9.41
CA ALA A 99 10.20 -4.70 9.04
C ALA A 99 9.93 -6.10 8.43
N GLN A 100 10.92 -6.69 7.73
CA GLN A 100 10.73 -7.96 6.99
C GLN A 100 10.19 -9.10 7.87
N LYS A 101 10.63 -9.23 9.14
CA LYS A 101 10.16 -10.32 10.02
C LYS A 101 8.67 -10.21 10.30
N ASN A 102 8.17 -9.00 10.56
CA ASN A 102 6.76 -8.75 10.85
C ASN A 102 5.90 -8.92 9.57
N ALA A 103 6.35 -8.33 8.46
CA ALA A 103 5.68 -8.44 7.16
C ALA A 103 5.49 -9.90 6.73
N ARG A 104 6.54 -10.73 6.83
CA ARG A 104 6.45 -12.17 6.52
C ARG A 104 5.47 -12.92 7.44
N ALA A 105 5.35 -12.53 8.70
CA ALA A 105 4.43 -13.15 9.65
C ALA A 105 2.96 -12.81 9.32
N LEU A 106 2.65 -11.54 9.02
CA LEU A 106 1.32 -11.11 8.59
C LEU A 106 0.95 -11.70 7.22
N ALA A 107 1.86 -11.70 6.25
CA ALA A 107 1.65 -12.34 4.94
C ALA A 107 1.33 -13.83 5.05
N LYS A 108 1.95 -14.54 5.99
CA LYS A 108 1.63 -15.94 6.31
C LYS A 108 0.25 -16.05 6.97
N THR A 109 -0.11 -15.13 7.87
CA THR A 109 -1.40 -15.15 8.58
C THR A 109 -2.56 -14.93 7.62
N VAL A 110 -2.53 -13.87 6.80
CA VAL A 110 -3.49 -13.62 5.71
C VAL A 110 -3.60 -14.81 4.75
N SER A 111 -2.47 -15.43 4.37
CA SER A 111 -2.50 -16.66 3.56
C SER A 111 -3.24 -17.82 4.23
N ASN A 112 -3.07 -17.99 5.56
CA ASN A 112 -3.71 -19.06 6.31
C ASN A 112 -5.22 -18.79 6.47
N ASP A 113 -5.62 -17.53 6.67
CA ASP A 113 -7.03 -17.16 6.81
C ASP A 113 -7.80 -17.37 5.50
N LEU A 114 -7.19 -17.06 4.35
CA LEU A 114 -7.75 -17.38 3.02
C LEU A 114 -7.92 -18.89 2.83
N VAL A 115 -6.94 -19.69 3.26
CA VAL A 115 -7.07 -21.17 3.27
C VAL A 115 -8.18 -21.61 4.24
N ALA A 116 -8.36 -20.94 5.37
CA ALA A 116 -9.44 -21.23 6.30
C ALA A 116 -10.82 -20.87 5.72
N ILE A 117 -10.94 -19.81 4.92
CA ILE A 117 -12.17 -19.50 4.16
C ILE A 117 -12.45 -20.58 3.11
N ASP A 118 -11.45 -20.99 2.31
CA ASP A 118 -11.63 -22.06 1.31
C ASP A 118 -12.06 -23.38 1.98
N LEU A 119 -11.42 -23.77 3.09
CA LEU A 119 -11.79 -24.95 3.88
C LEU A 119 -13.19 -24.84 4.52
N ALA A 120 -13.59 -23.64 4.96
CA ALA A 120 -14.93 -23.39 5.47
C ALA A 120 -15.98 -23.48 4.35
N ALA A 121 -15.70 -22.93 3.17
CA ALA A 121 -16.56 -23.02 1.99
C ALA A 121 -16.69 -24.46 1.49
N GLN A 122 -15.60 -25.26 1.48
CA GLN A 122 -15.66 -26.70 1.20
C GLN A 122 -16.59 -27.46 2.16
N LYS A 123 -16.67 -27.02 3.43
CA LYS A 123 -17.55 -27.59 4.47
C LYS A 123 -18.91 -26.92 4.57
N GLN A 124 -19.18 -25.89 3.75
CA GLN A 124 -20.37 -25.04 3.81
C GLN A 124 -20.59 -24.37 5.19
N ASP A 125 -19.53 -24.19 5.97
CA ASP A 125 -19.59 -23.55 7.30
C ASP A 125 -19.50 -22.03 7.17
N TYR A 126 -20.66 -21.40 6.98
CA TYR A 126 -20.82 -19.94 6.97
C TYR A 126 -20.17 -19.24 8.18
N LYS A 127 -20.33 -19.81 9.38
CA LYS A 127 -19.83 -19.20 10.62
C LYS A 127 -18.31 -19.21 10.67
N ALA A 128 -17.66 -20.26 10.16
CA ALA A 128 -16.21 -20.28 9.99
C ALA A 128 -15.76 -19.33 8.88
N ALA A 129 -16.40 -19.35 7.71
CA ALA A 129 -16.03 -18.52 6.57
C ALA A 129 -16.06 -17.02 6.93
N ILE A 130 -17.13 -16.53 7.55
CA ILE A 130 -17.26 -15.10 7.89
C ILE A 130 -16.31 -14.64 9.00
N ARG A 131 -15.92 -15.53 9.93
CA ARG A 131 -14.89 -15.24 10.94
C ARG A 131 -13.51 -15.11 10.30
N SER A 132 -13.12 -16.09 9.47
CA SER A 132 -11.83 -16.06 8.78
C SER A 132 -11.74 -14.90 7.77
N TYR A 133 -12.86 -14.49 7.18
CA TYR A 133 -12.95 -13.24 6.42
C TYR A 133 -12.61 -12.00 7.26
N ALA A 134 -13.22 -11.84 8.44
CA ALA A 134 -12.92 -10.71 9.31
C ALA A 134 -11.46 -10.70 9.82
N GLN A 135 -10.84 -11.88 9.99
CA GLN A 135 -9.41 -12.01 10.28
C GLN A 135 -8.54 -11.58 9.08
N THR A 136 -8.86 -12.09 7.88
CA THR A 136 -8.18 -11.74 6.62
C THR A 136 -8.15 -10.23 6.41
N ILE A 137 -9.28 -9.52 6.62
CA ILE A 137 -9.35 -8.06 6.51
C ILE A 137 -8.38 -7.39 7.49
N ARG A 138 -8.47 -7.73 8.79
CA ARG A 138 -7.66 -7.10 9.84
C ARG A 138 -6.17 -7.30 9.63
N ASP A 139 -5.75 -8.51 9.31
CA ASP A 139 -4.33 -8.86 9.20
C ASP A 139 -3.73 -8.42 7.85
N PHE A 140 -4.57 -8.21 6.82
CA PHE A 140 -4.15 -7.59 5.56
C PHE A 140 -4.04 -6.07 5.66
N ASP A 141 -4.97 -5.39 6.34
CA ASP A 141 -4.85 -3.96 6.63
C ASP A 141 -3.59 -3.70 7.48
N ALA A 142 -3.36 -4.48 8.53
CA ALA A 142 -2.14 -4.41 9.34
C ALA A 142 -0.86 -4.71 8.54
N PHE A 143 -0.94 -5.48 7.45
CA PHE A 143 0.19 -5.71 6.54
C PHE A 143 0.45 -4.50 5.62
N LEU A 144 -0.61 -3.90 5.09
CA LEU A 144 -0.51 -2.70 4.24
C LEU A 144 0.03 -1.49 5.02
N ASP A 145 -0.27 -1.38 6.30
CA ASP A 145 0.26 -0.34 7.20
C ASP A 145 1.77 -0.46 7.46
N LEU A 146 2.40 -1.60 7.16
CA LEU A 146 3.87 -1.74 7.21
C LEU A 146 4.59 -1.14 6.01
N ALA A 147 3.87 -0.82 4.93
CA ALA A 147 4.48 -0.23 3.76
C ALA A 147 4.85 1.23 4.03
N PRO A 148 6.08 1.68 3.72
CA PRO A 148 6.43 3.09 3.82
C PRO A 148 5.55 3.89 2.87
N GLN A 149 4.95 4.98 3.35
CA GLN A 149 4.32 5.94 2.44
C GLN A 149 5.41 6.56 1.56
N PRO A 150 5.13 6.82 0.27
CA PRO A 150 6.08 7.51 -0.58
C PRO A 150 6.38 8.87 0.03
N LEU A 151 7.66 9.23 0.15
CA LEU A 151 8.01 10.62 0.44
C LEU A 151 7.34 11.46 -0.65
N ALA A 152 6.50 12.42 -0.24
CA ALA A 152 5.82 13.32 -1.17
C ALA A 152 6.84 13.85 -2.19
N PRO A 153 6.54 13.79 -3.50
CA PRO A 153 7.53 14.10 -4.52
C PRO A 153 8.08 15.50 -4.25
N LYS A 154 9.40 15.58 -4.01
CA LYS A 154 10.10 16.87 -4.06
C LYS A 154 9.69 17.50 -5.38
N PRO A 155 9.05 18.69 -5.39
CA PRO A 155 8.47 19.23 -6.61
C PRO A 155 9.55 19.24 -7.68
N ALA A 156 9.29 18.50 -8.76
CA ALA A 156 10.22 18.41 -9.88
C ALA A 156 10.58 19.84 -10.30
N PRO A 157 11.86 20.16 -10.55
CA PRO A 157 12.25 21.51 -10.95
C PRO A 157 11.40 21.88 -12.16
N ALA A 158 10.55 22.89 -12.00
CA ALA A 158 9.53 23.20 -12.98
C ALA A 158 10.22 23.46 -14.32
N LYS A 159 9.98 22.57 -15.30
CA LYS A 159 10.32 22.88 -16.70
C LYS A 159 9.69 24.23 -17.01
N PRO A 160 10.45 25.25 -17.46
CA PRO A 160 9.89 26.57 -17.70
C PRO A 160 8.75 26.47 -18.70
N GLN A 161 7.50 26.57 -18.22
CA GLN A 161 6.36 26.72 -19.10
C GLN A 161 6.49 28.11 -19.73
N ALA A 162 6.63 28.15 -21.05
CA ALA A 162 6.86 29.39 -21.78
C ALA A 162 5.71 30.37 -21.50
N LEU A 163 6.07 31.54 -20.95
CA LEU A 163 5.14 32.59 -20.53
C LEU A 163 4.54 33.30 -21.76
N ASN A 164 3.60 32.64 -22.45
CA ASN A 164 2.76 33.28 -23.45
C ASN A 164 1.67 34.11 -22.75
N ARG A 165 2.06 35.29 -22.26
CA ARG A 165 1.13 36.31 -21.77
C ARG A 165 1.10 37.49 -22.73
N SER A 166 0.17 37.45 -23.68
CA SER A 166 -0.19 38.61 -24.49
C SER A 166 -0.67 39.75 -23.58
N VAL A 167 -0.02 40.91 -23.68
CA VAL A 167 -0.30 42.09 -22.84
C VAL A 167 -1.35 42.97 -23.53
N PRO A 168 -2.52 43.24 -22.91
CA PRO A 168 -3.36 44.36 -23.29
C PRO A 168 -2.80 45.67 -22.73
N LYS A 169 -2.84 46.71 -23.54
CA LYS A 169 -2.28 48.05 -23.29
C LYS A 169 -3.08 48.81 -22.21
N PRO A 170 -2.45 49.56 -21.29
CA PRO A 170 -3.16 50.33 -20.27
C PRO A 170 -3.60 51.71 -20.79
N GLU A 171 -4.78 52.15 -20.36
CA GLU A 171 -5.22 53.56 -20.41
C GLU A 171 -5.31 54.16 -18.99
N PRO A 172 -5.22 55.50 -18.84
CA PRO A 172 -4.85 56.13 -17.57
C PRO A 172 -6.02 56.45 -16.63
N VAL A 173 -5.74 56.38 -15.32
CA VAL A 173 -6.66 56.73 -14.22
C VAL A 173 -6.39 58.14 -13.69
N LYS A 174 -7.44 58.89 -13.30
CA LYS A 174 -7.51 59.92 -12.21
C LYS A 174 -8.88 60.65 -12.21
N PRO A 175 -9.30 61.36 -11.13
CA PRO A 175 -8.88 61.30 -9.72
C PRO A 175 -10.05 61.25 -8.69
N VAL A 176 -9.69 61.29 -7.40
CA VAL A 176 -10.49 61.08 -6.16
C VAL A 176 -11.25 62.33 -5.66
N LEU A 177 -12.42 62.14 -5.04
CA LEU A 177 -13.02 62.83 -3.85
C LEU A 177 -14.38 62.14 -3.51
N SER A 178 -15.05 62.23 -2.34
CA SER A 178 -14.77 62.78 -0.99
C SER A 178 -15.69 62.13 0.08
N GLU A 179 -15.10 61.76 1.23
CA GLU A 179 -15.64 61.77 2.63
C GLU A 179 -16.99 61.09 3.07
N PRO A 180 -17.21 60.90 4.40
CA PRO A 180 -18.24 59.99 4.94
C PRO A 180 -19.39 60.63 5.74
N GLU A 181 -20.55 59.97 5.79
CA GLU A 181 -21.69 60.26 6.69
C GLU A 181 -22.44 58.92 6.92
N VAL A 182 -22.45 58.29 8.11
CA VAL A 182 -23.12 58.60 9.40
C VAL A 182 -24.62 58.23 9.44
N SER A 183 -25.04 57.66 10.58
CA SER A 183 -26.41 57.50 11.10
C SER A 183 -27.31 56.32 10.69
N ARG A 184 -27.30 55.32 11.60
CA ARG A 184 -28.45 54.67 12.26
C ARG A 184 -29.38 53.70 11.49
N PRO A 185 -29.95 52.70 12.21
CA PRO A 185 -30.96 51.79 11.68
C PRO A 185 -32.38 52.26 12.01
N GLU A 186 -33.33 51.95 11.13
CA GLU A 186 -34.73 51.75 11.51
C GLU A 186 -35.20 50.35 11.10
N THR A 187 -35.70 49.63 12.09
CA THR A 187 -36.59 48.48 11.94
C THR A 187 -37.97 48.96 11.53
N SER A 188 -38.64 48.26 10.61
CA SER A 188 -40.05 47.83 10.77
C SER A 188 -40.53 47.03 9.55
N GLU A 189 -41.46 46.11 9.81
CA GLU A 189 -42.36 45.43 8.86
C GLU A 189 -41.69 44.51 7.81
N LEU A 190 -42.21 43.31 7.52
CA LEU A 190 -43.56 42.79 7.76
C LEU A 190 -43.53 41.33 8.25
N GLU A 191 -44.41 41.00 9.18
CA GLU A 191 -44.74 39.62 9.57
C GLU A 191 -45.52 38.87 8.47
N ALA A 192 -45.87 37.62 8.79
CA ALA A 192 -46.96 36.85 8.20
C ALA A 192 -46.78 36.29 6.79
N LYS A 193 -46.18 35.09 6.74
CA LYS A 193 -46.94 33.90 6.30
C LYS A 193 -46.44 32.61 6.94
N THR A 194 -47.00 32.31 8.10
CA THR A 194 -46.98 31.01 8.76
C THR A 194 -47.81 29.96 8.02
N GLU A 195 -47.46 28.70 8.28
CA GLU A 195 -48.38 27.54 8.45
C GLU A 195 -49.50 27.33 7.40
N ALA A 196 -49.25 26.43 6.44
CA ALA A 196 -50.31 25.77 5.68
C ALA A 196 -49.89 24.38 5.13
N GLU A 197 -49.17 23.56 5.89
CA GLU A 197 -48.98 22.13 5.54
C GLU A 197 -48.86 21.22 6.78
N ALA A 198 -49.93 21.23 7.59
CA ALA A 198 -50.23 20.18 8.56
C ALA A 198 -51.76 20.00 8.61
N GLU A 199 -52.23 18.77 8.39
CA GLU A 199 -53.63 18.31 8.22
C GLU A 199 -54.25 18.39 6.80
N ARG A 200 -53.98 17.35 5.99
CA ARG A 200 -55.02 16.50 5.37
C ARG A 200 -54.52 15.06 5.22
#